data_AF-A0A7S2N2N0-F1
#
_entry.id   AF-A0A7S2N2N0-F1
#
_cell.length_a   1.000
_cell.length_b   1.000
_cell.length_c   1.000
_cell.angle_alpha   90.00
_cell.angle_beta   90.00
_cell.angle_gamma   90.00
#
_symmetry.space_group_name_H-M   'P 1'
#
loop_
_entity.id
_entity.type
_entity.pdbx_description
1 polymer ?
#
loop_
_entity_poly.entity_id
_entity_poly.type
_entity_poly.pdbx_seq_one_letter_code
_entity_poly.pdbx_strand_id
1 'polypeptide(L)'
;EDVINHDLIVDVIGLIDEHYEEGAVLVFLPGLSDITTLLGTLLGNRRFGDPSAFRILPLHSSLSPQEQSEVFERMPPGVRKVVLATNIAETSITIDDAVFVIDSGRAKQMIFNEQKQMRRLVDVWISQAEARQRAGRAGRVRPGKVFKLYTRQRAMGTMSPSRLPEMLRGPLQEICLQLRLAPLLAEMPLRAAFDKALATPPEAAVT
;
A
#
# COMPACT_ATOMS: atom_id res chain seq x y z
N GLU A 1 -11.27 -0.63 18.08
CA GLU A 1 -11.27 -1.50 16.88
C GLU A 1 -10.23 -1.06 15.84
N ASP A 2 -9.07 -0.52 16.25
CA ASP A 2 -8.13 0.18 15.36
C ASP A 2 -6.77 -0.50 15.17
N VAL A 3 -6.60 -1.74 15.65
CA VAL A 3 -5.32 -2.45 15.60
C VAL A 3 -5.42 -3.58 14.58
N ILE A 4 -4.40 -3.71 13.72
CA ILE A 4 -4.28 -4.84 12.80
C ILE A 4 -4.14 -6.12 13.62
N ASN A 5 -4.99 -7.11 13.34
CA ASN A 5 -4.87 -8.41 13.96
C ASN A 5 -3.76 -9.21 13.25
N HIS A 6 -2.54 -9.15 13.80
CA HIS A 6 -1.40 -9.89 13.27
C HIS A 6 -1.58 -11.41 13.39
N ASP A 7 -2.23 -11.90 14.44
CA ASP A 7 -2.48 -13.33 14.63
C ASP A 7 -3.36 -13.88 13.50
N LEU A 8 -4.40 -13.15 13.12
CA LEU A 8 -5.24 -13.51 11.97
C LEU A 8 -4.44 -13.56 10.66
N ILE A 9 -3.45 -12.68 10.48
CA ILE A 9 -2.59 -12.71 9.28
C ILE A 9 -1.74 -13.99 9.29
N VAL A 10 -1.17 -14.35 10.45
CA VAL A 10 -0.39 -15.58 10.63
C VAL A 10 -1.25 -16.81 10.33
N ASP A 11 -2.48 -16.85 10.85
CA ASP A 11 -3.42 -17.95 10.60
C ASP A 11 -3.77 -18.08 9.11
N VAL A 12 -3.99 -16.96 8.42
CA VAL A 12 -4.26 -16.96 6.97
C VAL A 12 -3.03 -17.41 6.18
N ILE A 13 -1.81 -17.04 6.59
CA ILE A 13 -0.57 -17.56 5.96
C ILE A 13 -0.49 -19.08 6.15
N GLY A 14 -0.79 -19.59 7.34
CA GLY A 14 -0.83 -21.03 7.63
C GLY A 14 -1.89 -21.77 6.81
N LEU A 15 -3.09 -21.17 6.67
CA LEU A 15 -4.16 -21.68 5.83
C LEU A 15 -3.73 -21.75 4.36
N ILE A 16 -3.08 -20.70 3.86
CA ILE A 16 -2.57 -20.65 2.48
C ILE A 16 -1.56 -21.77 2.25
N ASP A 17 -0.65 -21.94 3.18
CA ASP A 17 0.41 -22.94 3.09
C ASP A 17 -0.11 -24.38 3.11
N GLU A 18 -1.12 -24.68 3.94
CA GLU A 18 -1.72 -26.02 4.04
C GLU A 18 -2.64 -26.39 2.87
N HIS A 19 -3.42 -25.43 2.35
CA HIS A 19 -4.57 -25.75 1.49
C HIS A 19 -4.41 -25.32 0.04
N TYR A 20 -3.33 -24.62 -0.30
CA TYR A 20 -3.14 -24.05 -1.63
C TYR A 20 -1.78 -24.40 -2.20
N GLU A 21 -1.71 -24.42 -3.53
CA GLU A 21 -0.50 -24.67 -4.28
C GLU A 21 0.61 -23.65 -4.00
N GLU A 22 1.80 -23.94 -4.55
CA GLU A 22 2.94 -23.03 -4.49
C GLU A 22 2.56 -21.63 -4.98
N GLY A 23 3.23 -20.60 -4.47
CA GLY A 23 3.03 -19.22 -4.87
C GLY A 23 3.38 -18.26 -3.74
N ALA A 24 3.95 -17.12 -4.10
CA ALA A 24 4.31 -16.11 -3.10
C ALA A 24 3.06 -15.46 -2.51
N VAL A 25 3.16 -15.14 -1.22
CA VAL A 25 2.13 -14.42 -0.46
C VAL A 25 2.57 -12.97 -0.31
N LEU A 26 1.75 -12.03 -0.79
CA LEU A 26 1.95 -10.60 -0.61
C LEU A 26 0.98 -10.07 0.45
N VAL A 27 1.51 -9.57 1.55
CA VAL A 27 0.74 -9.04 2.67
C VAL A 27 0.80 -7.51 2.66
N PHE A 28 -0.34 -6.84 2.59
CA PHE A 28 -0.43 -5.39 2.70
C PHE A 28 -0.67 -4.95 4.14
N LEU A 29 0.27 -4.19 4.69
CA LEU A 29 0.26 -3.63 6.03
C LEU A 29 0.32 -2.09 5.98
N PRO A 30 -0.17 -1.38 7.02
CA PRO A 30 -0.27 0.07 6.97
C PRO A 30 1.09 0.79 7.09
N GLY A 31 2.08 0.22 7.79
CA GLY A 31 3.39 0.85 7.94
C GLY A 31 4.50 -0.09 8.41
N LEU A 32 5.69 0.48 8.58
CA LEU A 32 6.88 -0.25 9.00
C LEU A 32 6.75 -0.91 10.37
N SER A 33 6.04 -0.28 11.32
CA SER A 33 5.82 -0.87 12.65
C SER A 33 5.12 -2.23 12.56
N ASP A 34 4.04 -2.31 11.77
CA ASP A 34 3.28 -3.54 11.57
C ASP A 34 4.12 -4.59 10.82
N ILE A 35 4.92 -4.16 9.83
CA ILE A 35 5.86 -5.04 9.11
C ILE A 35 6.86 -5.67 10.09
N THR A 36 7.53 -4.86 10.92
CA THR A 36 8.55 -5.35 11.85
C THR A 36 7.94 -6.28 12.91
N THR A 37 6.76 -5.93 13.44
CA THR A 37 6.04 -6.78 14.40
C THR A 37 5.70 -8.14 13.78
N LEU A 38 5.06 -8.16 12.61
CA LEU A 38 4.68 -9.42 11.97
C LEU A 38 5.89 -10.23 11.51
N LEU A 39 6.96 -9.58 11.03
CA LEU A 39 8.21 -10.23 10.68
C LEU A 39 8.81 -10.98 11.87
N GLY A 40 8.90 -10.31 13.03
CA GLY A 40 9.36 -10.93 14.27
C GLY A 40 8.49 -12.11 14.71
N THR A 41 7.17 -11.97 14.62
CA THR A 41 6.22 -13.05 14.95
C THR A 41 6.41 -14.27 14.05
N LEU A 42 6.56 -14.07 12.74
CA LEU A 42 6.72 -15.17 11.79
C LEU A 42 8.10 -15.85 11.94
N LEU A 43 9.18 -15.07 12.07
CA LEU A 43 10.52 -15.63 12.25
C LEU A 43 10.68 -16.35 13.60
N GLY A 44 9.99 -15.89 14.65
CA GLY A 44 9.97 -16.56 15.96
C GLY A 44 9.06 -17.80 16.02
N ASN A 45 8.22 -18.01 15.01
CA ASN A 45 7.32 -19.15 14.94
C ASN A 45 8.06 -20.39 14.43
N ARG A 46 7.91 -21.54 15.11
CA ARG A 46 8.57 -22.80 14.71
C ARG A 46 8.24 -23.26 13.30
N ARG A 47 7.06 -22.92 12.78
CA ARG A 47 6.61 -23.29 11.44
C ARG A 47 7.16 -22.36 10.36
N PHE A 48 7.04 -21.05 10.59
CA PHE A 48 7.37 -20.04 9.57
C PHE A 48 8.82 -19.55 9.65
N GLY A 49 9.51 -19.81 10.75
CA GLY A 49 10.91 -19.41 10.96
C GLY A 49 11.93 -20.35 10.31
N ASP A 50 11.52 -21.50 9.77
CA ASP A 50 12.41 -22.42 9.08
C ASP A 50 12.78 -21.88 7.68
N PRO A 51 14.05 -21.49 7.45
CA PRO A 51 14.49 -20.94 6.16
C PRO A 51 14.43 -21.95 5.01
N SER A 52 14.34 -23.24 5.30
CA SER A 52 14.19 -24.30 4.30
C SER A 52 12.76 -24.45 3.79
N ALA A 53 11.78 -23.87 4.48
CA ALA A 53 10.37 -23.89 4.12
C ALA A 53 9.80 -22.50 3.79
N PHE A 54 10.30 -21.44 4.44
CA PHE A 54 9.79 -20.08 4.27
C PHE A 54 10.90 -19.05 4.08
N ARG A 55 10.63 -18.06 3.22
CA ARG A 55 11.41 -16.82 3.11
C ARG A 55 10.49 -15.63 3.34
N ILE A 56 10.67 -14.93 4.46
CA ILE A 56 9.86 -13.78 4.84
C ILE A 56 10.66 -12.49 4.59
N LEU A 57 10.13 -11.59 3.76
CA LEU A 57 10.84 -10.39 3.30
C LEU A 57 10.02 -9.12 3.60
N PRO A 58 10.59 -8.12 4.30
CA PRO A 58 9.95 -6.82 4.43
C PRO A 58 10.09 -6.01 3.13
N LEU A 59 9.08 -5.19 2.83
CA LEU A 59 9.09 -4.26 1.71
C LEU A 59 8.52 -2.90 2.12
N HIS A 60 9.41 -1.93 2.29
CA HIS A 60 9.07 -0.58 2.72
C HIS A 60 9.95 0.45 2.02
N SER A 61 9.45 1.68 1.84
CA SER A 61 10.16 2.75 1.14
C SER A 61 11.44 3.23 1.83
N SER A 62 11.64 2.88 3.10
CA SER A 62 12.86 3.22 3.85
C SER A 62 13.97 2.19 3.71
N LEU A 63 13.71 1.04 3.08
CA LEU A 63 14.73 0.02 2.85
C LEU A 63 15.68 0.46 1.73
N SER A 64 16.93 0.02 1.80
CA SER A 64 17.90 0.24 0.72
C SER A 64 17.44 -0.42 -0.59
N PRO A 65 17.89 0.07 -1.76
CA PRO A 65 17.57 -0.57 -3.04
C PRO A 65 17.97 -2.05 -3.09
N GLN A 66 19.06 -2.42 -2.42
CA GLN A 66 19.53 -3.79 -2.31
C GLN A 66 18.52 -4.67 -1.54
N GLU A 67 18.08 -4.23 -0.36
CA GLU A 67 17.07 -4.96 0.43
C GLU A 67 15.73 -5.06 -0.31
N GLN A 68 15.31 -4.00 -1.01
CA GLN A 68 14.10 -4.04 -1.83
C GLN A 68 14.23 -5.01 -3.00
N SER A 69 15.44 -5.25 -3.51
CA SER A 69 15.64 -6.13 -4.66
C SER A 69 15.43 -7.62 -4.33
N GLU A 70 15.60 -8.02 -3.07
CA GLU A 70 15.41 -9.41 -2.63
C GLU A 70 14.00 -9.94 -2.91
N VAL A 71 12.98 -9.07 -2.92
CA VAL A 71 11.59 -9.50 -3.15
C VAL A 71 11.35 -10.00 -4.58
N PHE A 72 12.21 -9.63 -5.53
CA PHE A 72 12.13 -10.05 -6.93
C PHE A 72 12.76 -11.42 -7.17
N GLU A 73 13.57 -11.92 -6.24
CA GLU A 73 14.20 -13.22 -6.37
C GLU A 73 13.16 -14.34 -6.29
N ARG A 74 13.29 -15.33 -7.17
CA ARG A 74 12.45 -16.53 -7.14
C ARG A 74 13.00 -17.51 -6.12
N MET A 75 12.12 -18.06 -5.30
CA MET A 75 12.52 -19.04 -4.31
C MET A 75 12.70 -20.43 -4.92
N PRO A 76 13.61 -21.26 -4.37
CA PRO A 76 13.68 -22.67 -4.72
C PRO A 76 12.34 -23.40 -4.51
N PRO A 77 12.08 -24.50 -5.24
CA PRO A 77 10.92 -25.33 -5.01
C PRO A 77 10.82 -25.78 -3.54
N GLY A 78 9.61 -25.79 -2.99
CA GLY A 78 9.37 -26.09 -1.57
C GLY A 78 9.61 -24.95 -0.58
N VAL A 79 10.17 -23.81 -1.00
CA VAL A 79 10.32 -22.61 -0.16
C VAL A 79 9.24 -21.59 -0.52
N ARG A 80 8.33 -21.30 0.41
CA ARG A 80 7.28 -20.29 0.22
C ARG A 80 7.80 -18.89 0.55
N LYS A 81 7.72 -17.99 -0.44
CA LYS A 81 8.01 -16.55 -0.25
C LYS A 81 6.82 -15.83 0.37
N VAL A 82 7.06 -15.05 1.42
CA VAL A 82 6.08 -14.15 2.06
C VAL A 82 6.66 -12.74 2.06
N VAL A 83 6.02 -11.81 1.37
CA VAL A 83 6.43 -10.41 1.30
C VAL A 83 5.49 -9.55 2.13
N LEU A 84 6.04 -8.84 3.12
CA LEU A 84 5.32 -7.95 4.01
C LEU A 84 5.51 -6.50 3.53
N ALA A 85 4.49 -5.92 2.89
CA ALA A 85 4.62 -4.68 2.16
C ALA A 85 3.65 -3.58 2.63
N THR A 86 4.05 -2.32 2.47
CA THR A 86 3.09 -1.21 2.45
C THR A 86 2.51 -0.98 1.06
N ASN A 87 1.82 0.13 0.86
CA ASN A 87 1.31 0.58 -0.43
C ASN A 87 2.39 0.81 -1.50
N ILE A 88 3.69 0.73 -1.19
CA ILE A 88 4.75 0.73 -2.21
C ILE A 88 4.57 -0.42 -3.24
N ALA A 89 4.02 -1.56 -2.79
CA ALA A 89 3.70 -2.69 -3.66
C ALA A 89 2.39 -2.50 -4.45
N GLU A 90 1.60 -1.46 -4.17
CA GLU A 90 0.29 -1.23 -4.82
C GLU A 90 0.44 -0.74 -6.26
N THR A 91 1.44 0.11 -6.55
CA THR A 91 1.64 0.73 -7.86
C THR A 91 3.00 0.40 -8.46
N SER A 92 4.07 0.55 -7.68
CA SER A 92 5.43 0.73 -8.21
C SER A 92 6.27 -0.55 -8.28
N ILE A 93 5.80 -1.66 -7.71
CA ILE A 93 6.57 -2.90 -7.59
C ILE A 93 5.78 -4.10 -8.11
N THR A 94 6.40 -4.88 -8.99
CA THR A 94 5.82 -6.10 -9.57
C THR A 94 6.55 -7.31 -9.01
N ILE A 95 5.87 -8.09 -8.18
CA ILE A 95 6.35 -9.38 -7.69
C ILE A 95 5.68 -10.44 -8.57
N ASP A 96 6.43 -11.00 -9.52
CA ASP A 96 5.87 -11.83 -10.60
C ASP A 96 5.27 -13.14 -10.12
N ASP A 97 5.77 -13.69 -9.02
CA ASP A 97 5.34 -14.96 -8.43
C ASP A 97 4.29 -14.78 -7.31
N ALA A 98 3.76 -13.56 -7.11
CA ALA A 98 2.68 -13.30 -6.17
C ALA A 98 1.35 -13.88 -6.66
N VAL A 99 0.89 -14.94 -5.99
CA VAL A 99 -0.37 -15.64 -6.29
C VAL A 99 -1.42 -15.33 -5.24
N PHE A 100 -0.99 -15.12 -3.99
CA PHE A 100 -1.85 -14.87 -2.86
C PHE A 100 -1.63 -13.45 -2.36
N VAL A 101 -2.71 -12.70 -2.14
CA VAL A 101 -2.66 -11.39 -1.51
C VAL A 101 -3.45 -11.44 -0.20
N ILE A 102 -2.86 -10.95 0.89
CA ILE A 102 -3.55 -10.69 2.16
C ILE A 102 -3.63 -9.18 2.33
N ASP A 103 -4.84 -8.63 2.36
CA ASP A 103 -5.09 -7.19 2.45
C ASP A 103 -5.68 -6.83 3.81
N SER A 104 -4.90 -6.14 4.63
CA SER A 104 -5.36 -5.59 5.92
C SER A 104 -6.44 -4.52 5.77
N GLY A 105 -6.58 -3.92 4.58
CA GLY A 105 -7.54 -2.85 4.31
C GLY A 105 -7.13 -1.49 4.87
N ARG A 106 -5.94 -1.37 5.45
CA ARG A 106 -5.44 -0.11 6.04
C ARG A 106 -4.20 0.40 5.31
N ALA A 107 -3.98 1.70 5.42
CA ALA A 107 -2.80 2.39 4.92
C ALA A 107 -2.53 3.62 5.77
N LYS A 108 -1.25 4.00 5.88
CA LYS A 108 -0.90 5.32 6.37
C LYS A 108 -0.99 6.33 5.24
N GLN A 109 -1.74 7.41 5.48
CA GLN A 109 -1.95 8.49 4.51
C GLN A 109 -1.52 9.82 5.11
N MET A 110 -0.81 10.62 4.30
CA MET A 110 -0.50 12.01 4.65
C MET A 110 -1.75 12.88 4.47
N ILE A 111 -2.20 13.48 5.56
CA ILE A 111 -3.29 14.45 5.60
C ILE A 111 -2.73 15.82 5.97
N PHE A 112 -3.10 16.84 5.21
CA PHE A 112 -2.82 18.23 5.53
C PHE A 112 -3.92 18.82 6.42
N ASN A 113 -3.54 19.49 7.51
CA ASN A 113 -4.44 20.28 8.32
C ASN A 113 -4.23 21.76 7.97
N GLU A 114 -5.22 22.37 7.30
CA GLU A 114 -5.17 23.76 6.85
C GLU A 114 -5.08 24.76 8.01
N GLN A 115 -5.84 24.54 9.08
CA GLN A 115 -5.85 25.44 10.24
C GLN A 115 -4.49 25.51 10.94
N LYS A 116 -3.77 24.39 10.97
CA LYS A 116 -2.46 24.26 11.63
C LYS A 116 -1.28 24.35 10.66
N GLN A 117 -1.54 24.49 9.35
CA GLN A 117 -0.55 24.45 8.27
C GLN A 117 0.46 23.29 8.42
N MET A 118 -0.03 22.13 8.87
CA MET A 118 0.84 20.99 9.19
C MET A 118 0.36 19.71 8.51
N ARG A 119 1.32 18.92 8.04
CA ARG A 119 1.08 17.58 7.51
C ARG A 119 1.18 16.56 8.65
N ARG A 120 0.26 15.60 8.70
CA ARG A 120 0.31 14.46 9.64
C ARG A 120 0.09 13.16 8.90
N LEU A 121 0.81 12.13 9.31
CA LEU A 121 0.58 10.76 8.85
C LEU A 121 -0.49 10.13 9.74
N VAL A 122 -1.60 9.69 9.14
CA VAL A 122 -2.68 9.04 9.88
C VAL A 122 -2.98 7.68 9.29
N ASP A 123 -3.44 6.79 10.15
CA ASP A 123 -3.90 5.47 9.74
C ASP A 123 -5.36 5.55 9.28
N VAL A 124 -5.63 5.13 8.05
CA VAL A 124 -6.96 5.19 7.43
C VAL A 124 -7.32 3.88 6.74
N TRP A 125 -8.62 3.67 6.57
CA TRP A 125 -9.13 2.66 5.65
C TRP A 125 -8.79 3.04 4.21
N ILE A 126 -8.39 2.05 3.41
CA ILE A 126 -8.18 2.25 1.98
C ILE A 126 -9.50 2.46 1.25
N SER A 127 -9.42 3.12 0.10
CA SER A 127 -10.51 3.22 -0.86
C SER A 127 -10.77 1.89 -1.58
N GLN A 128 -11.95 1.77 -2.19
CA GLN A 128 -12.32 0.63 -3.02
C GLN A 128 -11.39 0.50 -4.23
N ALA A 129 -10.93 1.63 -4.80
CA ALA A 129 -9.94 1.64 -5.87
C ALA A 129 -8.60 1.02 -5.42
N GLU A 130 -8.08 1.43 -4.26
CA GLU A 130 -6.87 0.84 -3.68
C GLU A 130 -7.02 -0.66 -3.43
N ALA A 131 -8.15 -1.09 -2.86
CA ALA A 131 -8.44 -2.50 -2.64
C ALA A 131 -8.45 -3.30 -3.95
N ARG A 132 -8.94 -2.72 -5.05
CA ARG A 132 -8.89 -3.33 -6.39
C ARG A 132 -7.47 -3.41 -6.94
N GLN A 133 -6.65 -2.36 -6.74
CA GLN A 133 -5.25 -2.36 -7.15
C GLN A 133 -4.44 -3.42 -6.39
N ARG A 134 -4.63 -3.52 -5.06
CA ARG A 134 -4.03 -4.57 -4.22
C ARG A 134 -4.46 -5.96 -4.69
N ALA A 135 -5.75 -6.15 -4.97
CA ALA A 135 -6.27 -7.42 -5.49
C ALA A 135 -5.65 -7.81 -6.84
N GLY A 136 -5.39 -6.84 -7.73
CA GLY A 136 -4.73 -7.04 -9.02
C GLY A 136 -3.24 -7.41 -8.94
N ARG A 137 -2.66 -7.47 -7.72
CA ARG A 137 -1.31 -7.99 -7.49
C ARG A 137 -1.29 -9.51 -7.37
N ALA A 138 -2.43 -10.13 -7.07
CA ALA A 138 -2.64 -11.56 -7.31
C ALA A 138 -3.07 -11.77 -8.76
N GLY A 139 -2.69 -12.87 -9.37
CA GLY A 139 -3.33 -13.30 -10.61
C GLY A 139 -2.61 -12.93 -11.91
N ARG A 140 -1.39 -12.39 -11.87
CA ARG A 140 -0.69 -11.93 -13.09
C ARG A 140 -0.25 -13.05 -14.01
N VAL A 141 0.37 -14.09 -13.44
CA VAL A 141 0.96 -15.20 -14.21
C VAL A 141 0.04 -16.43 -14.22
N ARG A 142 -0.80 -16.58 -13.20
CA ARG A 142 -1.80 -17.65 -13.05
C ARG A 142 -2.92 -17.20 -12.11
N PRO A 143 -4.09 -17.86 -12.07
CA PRO A 143 -5.17 -17.50 -11.16
C PRO A 143 -4.69 -17.32 -9.72
N GLY A 144 -5.05 -16.20 -9.10
CA GLY A 144 -4.64 -15.84 -7.74
C GLY A 144 -5.82 -15.68 -6.80
N LYS A 145 -5.54 -15.60 -5.50
CA LYS A 145 -6.55 -15.40 -4.45
C LYS A 145 -6.22 -14.21 -3.57
N VAL A 146 -7.27 -13.53 -3.13
CA VAL A 146 -7.16 -12.30 -2.33
C VAL A 146 -7.98 -12.47 -1.06
N PHE A 147 -7.30 -12.41 0.09
CA PHE A 147 -7.88 -12.50 1.42
C PHE A 147 -8.00 -11.10 2.00
N LYS A 148 -9.22 -10.60 2.14
CA LYS A 148 -9.51 -9.26 2.66
C LYS A 148 -9.87 -9.36 4.14
N LEU A 149 -9.11 -8.72 5.01
CA LEU A 149 -9.30 -8.79 6.47
C LEU A 149 -10.30 -7.75 6.99
N TYR A 150 -11.31 -7.46 6.19
CA TYR A 150 -12.37 -6.50 6.49
C TYR A 150 -13.69 -6.98 5.92
N THR A 151 -14.78 -6.62 6.60
CA THR A 151 -16.12 -7.09 6.24
C THR A 151 -16.60 -6.49 4.92
N ARG A 152 -17.53 -7.18 4.26
CA ARG A 152 -18.22 -6.64 3.08
C ARG A 152 -18.94 -5.32 3.38
N GLN A 153 -19.51 -5.19 4.58
CA GLN A 153 -20.16 -3.95 5.04
C GLN A 153 -19.15 -2.79 5.11
N ARG A 154 -17.94 -3.02 5.65
CA ARG A 154 -16.85 -2.04 5.66
C ARG A 154 -16.49 -1.61 4.23
N ALA A 155 -16.28 -2.59 3.35
CA ALA A 155 -15.87 -2.37 1.96
C ALA A 155 -16.89 -1.60 1.12
N MET A 156 -18.18 -1.88 1.28
CA MET A 156 -19.25 -1.28 0.47
C MET A 156 -19.87 -0.03 1.10
N GLY A 157 -19.89 0.06 2.43
CA GLY A 157 -20.62 1.11 3.15
C GLY A 157 -19.78 2.29 3.64
N THR A 158 -18.48 2.09 3.88
CA THR A 158 -17.66 3.14 4.54
C THR A 158 -16.32 3.43 3.87
N MET A 159 -15.77 2.50 3.08
CA MET A 159 -14.60 2.79 2.25
C MET A 159 -14.98 3.71 1.09
N SER A 160 -14.21 4.77 0.88
CA SER A 160 -14.44 5.71 -0.22
C SER A 160 -14.27 5.03 -1.59
N PRO A 161 -14.93 5.48 -2.65
CA PRO A 161 -14.75 4.90 -3.99
C PRO A 161 -13.30 5.00 -4.50
N SER A 162 -12.67 6.15 -4.28
CA SER A 162 -11.29 6.44 -4.66
C SER A 162 -10.62 7.38 -3.64
N ARG A 163 -9.29 7.48 -3.69
CA ARG A 163 -8.55 8.51 -2.95
C ARG A 163 -8.89 9.89 -3.50
N LEU A 164 -8.93 10.89 -2.61
CA LEU A 164 -8.99 12.29 -3.03
C LEU A 164 -7.70 12.65 -3.79
N PRO A 165 -7.81 13.33 -4.94
CA PRO A 165 -6.65 13.84 -5.67
C PRO A 165 -5.74 14.66 -4.76
N GLU A 166 -4.42 14.53 -4.96
CA GLU A 166 -3.43 15.23 -4.13
C GLU A 166 -3.62 16.75 -4.13
N MET A 167 -4.00 17.30 -5.28
CA MET A 167 -4.36 18.71 -5.48
C MET A 167 -5.50 19.21 -4.58
N LEU A 168 -6.33 18.31 -4.03
CA LEU A 168 -7.43 18.67 -3.12
C LEU A 168 -7.11 18.44 -1.64
N ARG A 169 -5.93 17.93 -1.30
CA ARG A 169 -5.61 17.46 0.07
C ARG A 169 -4.22 17.87 0.57
N GLY A 170 -3.49 18.65 -0.21
CA GLY A 170 -2.12 19.05 0.06
C GLY A 170 -1.88 20.55 -0.17
N PRO A 171 -0.84 21.10 0.45
CA PRO A 171 -0.44 22.49 0.25
C PRO A 171 0.04 22.69 -1.20
N LEU A 172 -0.44 23.74 -1.87
CA LEU A 172 -0.24 23.97 -3.31
C LEU A 172 1.00 24.78 -3.67
N GLN A 173 1.77 25.25 -2.69
CA GLN A 173 2.90 26.16 -2.90
C GLN A 173 3.92 25.59 -3.91
N GLU A 174 4.25 24.30 -3.80
CA GLU A 174 5.17 23.64 -4.72
C GLU A 174 4.63 23.59 -6.15
N ILE A 175 3.33 23.33 -6.32
CA ILE A 175 2.64 23.34 -7.62
C ILE A 175 2.60 24.77 -8.18
N CYS A 176 2.30 25.77 -7.34
CA CYS A 176 2.31 27.18 -7.73
C CYS A 176 3.70 27.61 -8.23
N LEU A 177 4.78 27.20 -7.55
CA LEU A 177 6.15 27.46 -7.99
C LEU A 177 6.45 26.79 -9.34
N GLN A 178 6.06 25.52 -9.50
CA GLN A 178 6.23 24.80 -10.77
C GLN A 178 5.47 25.47 -11.92
N LEU A 179 4.25 25.95 -11.68
CA LEU A 179 3.45 26.69 -12.67
C LEU A 179 4.12 28.01 -13.09
N ARG A 180 4.78 28.71 -12.15
CA ARG A 180 5.53 29.94 -12.46
C ARG A 180 6.83 29.69 -13.21
N LEU A 181 7.46 28.55 -12.99
CA LEU A 181 8.66 28.13 -13.72
C LEU A 181 8.33 27.59 -15.12
N ALA A 182 7.10 27.13 -15.35
CA ALA A 182 6.66 26.60 -16.64
C ALA A 182 6.44 27.74 -17.67
N PRO A 183 7.24 27.83 -18.75
CA PRO A 183 7.21 28.98 -19.66
C PRO A 183 5.84 29.27 -20.30
N LEU A 184 5.04 28.23 -20.54
CA LEU A 184 3.71 28.34 -21.14
C LEU A 184 2.61 28.80 -20.17
N LEU A 185 2.88 28.74 -18.87
CA LEU A 185 1.91 29.02 -17.80
C LEU A 185 2.35 30.17 -16.89
N ALA A 186 3.60 30.63 -16.98
CA ALA A 186 4.17 31.66 -16.14
C ALA A 186 3.39 32.98 -16.14
N GLU A 187 2.90 33.38 -17.33
CA GLU A 187 2.11 34.59 -17.57
C GLU A 187 0.62 34.41 -17.26
N MET A 188 0.17 33.17 -17.03
CA MET A 188 -1.22 32.89 -16.71
C MET A 188 -1.49 33.14 -15.21
N PRO A 189 -2.61 33.78 -14.83
CA PRO A 189 -3.02 33.81 -13.43
C PRO A 189 -3.13 32.39 -12.89
N LEU A 190 -2.56 32.14 -11.69
CA LEU A 190 -2.56 30.79 -11.07
C LEU A 190 -3.97 30.18 -11.03
N ARG A 191 -4.99 31.00 -10.73
CA ARG A 191 -6.38 30.57 -10.73
C ARG A 191 -6.83 30.01 -12.08
N ALA A 192 -6.54 30.72 -13.17
CA ALA A 192 -6.88 30.29 -14.52
C ALA A 192 -6.12 29.02 -14.95
N ALA A 193 -4.91 28.80 -14.41
CA ALA A 193 -4.18 27.55 -14.60
C ALA A 193 -4.83 26.38 -13.85
N PHE A 194 -5.27 26.60 -12.60
CA PHE A 194 -5.96 25.59 -11.79
C PHE A 194 -7.38 25.26 -12.28
N ASP A 195 -8.11 26.21 -12.84
CA ASP A 195 -9.45 25.96 -13.42
C ASP A 195 -9.39 25.02 -14.64
N LYS A 196 -8.22 24.89 -15.27
CA LYS A 196 -7.97 23.92 -16.36
C LYS A 196 -7.56 22.53 -15.87
N ALA A 197 -7.36 22.36 -14.56
CA ALA A 197 -6.95 21.08 -13.99
C ALA A 197 -8.14 20.11 -13.88
N LEU A 198 -7.85 18.80 -13.90
CA LEU A 198 -8.89 17.76 -13.79
C LEU A 198 -9.69 17.83 -12.47
N ALA A 199 -9.09 18.41 -11.42
CA ALA A 199 -9.74 18.65 -10.14
C ALA A 199 -9.36 20.03 -9.62
N THR A 200 -10.27 20.99 -9.67
CA THR A 200 -9.98 22.37 -9.25
C THR A 200 -9.84 22.43 -7.72
N PRO A 201 -8.72 22.95 -7.18
CA PRO A 201 -8.55 23.13 -5.75
C PRO A 201 -9.50 24.18 -5.16
N PRO A 202 -9.79 24.11 -3.84
CA PRO A 202 -10.55 25.15 -3.14
C PRO A 202 -9.88 26.52 -3.27
N GLU A 203 -10.67 27.58 -3.33
CA GLU A 203 -10.17 28.94 -3.53
C GLU A 203 -9.19 29.39 -2.44
N ALA A 204 -9.47 29.02 -1.19
CA ALA A 204 -8.60 29.28 -0.04
C ALA A 204 -7.21 28.61 -0.12
N ALA A 205 -7.02 27.62 -1.00
CA ALA A 205 -5.75 26.92 -1.16
C ALA A 205 -4.85 27.55 -2.25
N VAL A 206 -5.38 28.46 -3.08
CA VAL A 206 -4.71 29.05 -4.25
C VAL A 206 -4.18 30.47 -3.99
N THR A 207 -4.65 31.12 -2.92
CA THR A 207 -4.23 32.46 -2.47
C THR A 207 -2.90 32.49 -1.74
#